data_AF-A0A957LQB5-F1
#
_entry.id   AF-A0A957LQB5-F1
#
_cell.length_a   1.000
_cell.length_b   1.000
_cell.length_c   1.000
_cell.angle_alpha   90.00
_cell.angle_beta   90.00
_cell.angle_gamma   90.00
#
_symmetry.space_group_name_H-M   'P 1'
#
loop_
_entity.id
_entity.type
_entity.pdbx_description
1 polymer ?
#
loop_
_entity_poly.entity_id
_entity_poly.type
_entity_poly.pdbx_seq_one_letter_code
_entity_poly.pdbx_strand_id
1 'polypeptide(L)'
;FRELDQLKRGDELVLYAGGQEYAYTVDEVLIVPEKFATEEQRLDNVRYIQETKDDRLTLVSCWPRNDNTHRIIVVAKPEKSVSKK
;
A
#
# COMPACT_ATOMS: atom_id res chain seq x y z
N PHE A 1 -7.76 5.67 -7.08
CA PHE A 1 -6.96 4.43 -7.12
C PHE A 1 -7.82 3.20 -7.40
N ARG A 2 -8.45 3.12 -8.59
CA ARG A 2 -9.42 2.04 -8.91
C ARG A 2 -8.77 0.72 -9.31
N GLU A 3 -7.51 0.77 -9.76
CA GLU A 3 -6.79 -0.35 -10.38
C GLU A 3 -5.68 -0.89 -9.47
N LEU A 4 -5.69 -0.57 -8.16
CA LEU A 4 -4.73 -1.17 -7.23
C LEU A 4 -4.86 -2.70 -7.17
N ASP A 5 -6.02 -3.24 -7.56
CA ASP A 5 -6.28 -4.69 -7.65
C ASP A 5 -5.49 -5.37 -8.78
N GLN A 6 -4.93 -4.60 -9.72
CA GLN A 6 -4.09 -5.10 -10.81
C GLN A 6 -2.61 -5.15 -10.44
N LEU A 7 -2.21 -4.46 -9.37
CA LEU A 7 -0.83 -4.47 -8.90
C LEU A 7 -0.51 -5.84 -8.30
N LYS A 8 0.72 -6.27 -8.54
CA LYS A 8 1.29 -7.50 -7.98
C LYS A 8 2.70 -7.22 -7.48
N ARG A 9 3.19 -8.14 -6.65
CA ARG A 9 4.57 -8.12 -6.17
C ARG A 9 5.54 -7.99 -7.35
N GLY A 10 6.50 -7.08 -7.24
CA GLY A 10 7.49 -6.79 -8.28
C GLY A 10 7.11 -5.65 -9.23
N ASP A 11 5.86 -5.16 -9.23
CA ASP A 11 5.51 -3.98 -10.01
C ASP A 11 6.19 -2.73 -9.43
N GLU A 12 6.63 -1.81 -10.30
CA GLU A 12 7.31 -0.57 -9.93
C GLU A 12 6.32 0.57 -9.65
N LEU A 13 6.64 1.40 -8.66
CA LEU A 13 5.94 2.63 -8.30
C LEU A 13 6.94 3.78 -8.23
N VAL A 14 6.61 4.92 -8.84
CA VAL A 14 7.42 6.13 -8.76
C VAL A 14 6.63 7.21 -8.02
N LEU A 15 7.16 7.65 -6.88
CA LEU A 15 6.64 8.78 -6.11
C LEU A 15 7.41 10.05 -6.47
N TYR A 16 6.68 11.11 -6.83
CA TYR A 16 7.22 12.43 -7.10
C TYR A 16 6.91 13.35 -5.92
N ALA A 17 7.93 13.81 -5.21
CA ALA A 17 7.75 14.72 -4.07
C ALA A 17 8.94 15.69 -3.94
N GLY A 18 8.65 16.98 -3.75
CA GLY A 18 9.71 17.99 -3.56
C GLY A 18 10.67 18.13 -4.74
N GLY A 19 10.24 17.80 -5.96
CA GLY A 19 11.09 17.81 -7.16
C GLY A 19 12.02 16.60 -7.30
N GLN A 20 11.91 15.60 -6.41
CA GLN A 20 12.68 14.36 -6.44
C GLN A 20 11.78 13.16 -6.77
N GLU A 21 12.34 12.19 -7.48
CA GLU A 21 11.73 10.89 -7.73
C GLU A 21 12.20 9.86 -6.69
N TYR A 22 11.26 9.05 -6.20
CA TYR A 22 11.51 7.94 -5.30
C TYR A 22 10.92 6.66 -5.91
N ALA A 23 11.79 5.69 -6.22
CA ALA A 23 11.39 4.41 -6.79
C ALA A 23 11.09 3.40 -5.68
N TYR A 24 9.93 2.75 -5.78
CA TYR A 24 9.47 1.70 -4.90
C TYR A 24 9.06 0.47 -5.73
N THR A 25 9.22 -0.72 -5.16
CA THR A 25 8.72 -1.98 -5.73
C THR A 25 7.63 -2.54 -4.83
N VAL A 26 6.50 -2.93 -5.41
CA VAL A 26 5.40 -3.59 -4.69
C VAL A 26 5.91 -4.87 -4.05
N ASP A 27 5.74 -4.98 -2.73
CA ASP A 27 6.11 -6.16 -1.95
C ASP A 27 4.87 -7.00 -1.61
N GLU A 28 3.75 -6.34 -1.30
CA GLU A 28 2.53 -7.00 -0.84
C GLU A 28 1.27 -6.29 -1.32
N VAL A 29 0.23 -7.07 -1.66
CA VAL A 29 -1.12 -6.59 -1.96
C VAL A 29 -2.12 -7.39 -1.14
N LEU A 30 -2.95 -6.69 -0.38
CA LEU A 30 -3.87 -7.25 0.60
C LEU A 30 -5.27 -6.69 0.40
N ILE A 31 -6.27 -7.52 0.67
CA ILE A 31 -7.67 -7.10 0.76
C ILE A 31 -8.16 -7.46 2.16
N VAL A 32 -8.53 -6.45 2.94
CA VAL A 32 -8.92 -6.61 4.35
C VAL A 32 -10.37 -6.15 4.57
N PRO A 33 -11.16 -6.83 5.42
CA PRO A 33 -12.52 -6.39 5.77
C PRO A 33 -12.54 -5.03 6.48
N GLU A 34 -13.56 -4.21 6.26
CA GLU A 34 -13.67 -2.87 6.88
C GLU A 34 -15.09 -2.53 7.37
N LYS A 35 -16.09 -2.55 6.49
CA LYS A 35 -17.46 -2.08 6.82
C LYS A 35 -18.15 -2.93 7.90
N PHE A 36 -17.90 -4.23 7.87
CA PHE A 36 -18.51 -5.21 8.78
C PHE A 36 -17.45 -5.93 9.64
N ALA A 37 -16.22 -5.41 9.64
CA ALA A 37 -15.14 -5.93 10.46
C ALA A 37 -15.43 -5.71 11.94
N THR A 38 -15.00 -6.65 12.79
CA THR A 38 -15.03 -6.47 14.24
C THR A 38 -14.10 -5.33 14.66
N GLU A 39 -14.26 -4.81 15.88
CA GLU A 39 -13.36 -3.79 16.43
C GLU A 39 -11.91 -4.29 16.46
N GLU A 40 -11.69 -5.53 16.89
CA GLU A 40 -10.39 -6.20 16.88
C GLU A 40 -9.77 -6.22 15.47
N GLN A 41 -10.54 -6.62 14.45
CA GLN A 41 -10.07 -6.63 13.05
C GLN A 41 -9.76 -5.22 12.54
N ARG A 42 -10.54 -4.21 12.94
CA ARG A 42 -10.28 -2.82 12.58
C ARG A 42 -8.96 -2.35 13.21
N LEU A 43 -8.71 -2.66 14.48
CA LEU A 43 -7.45 -2.35 15.15
C LEU A 43 -6.27 -3.05 14.48
N ASP A 44 -6.42 -4.31 14.09
CA ASP A 44 -5.40 -5.03 13.34
C ASP A 44 -5.12 -4.39 11.98
N ASN A 45 -6.13 -3.95 11.25
CA ASN A 45 -5.95 -3.27 9.96
C ASN A 45 -5.20 -1.93 10.08
N VAL A 46 -5.32 -1.24 11.21
CA VAL A 46 -4.62 0.03 11.44
C VAL A 46 -3.10 -0.15 11.38
N ARG A 47 -2.57 -1.35 11.65
CA ARG A 47 -1.12 -1.64 11.56
C ARG A 47 -0.51 -1.35 10.19
N TYR A 48 -1.31 -1.38 9.12
CA TYR A 48 -0.82 -1.14 7.77
C TYR A 48 -0.58 0.34 7.45
N ILE A 49 -1.20 1.25 8.21
CA ILE A 49 -1.08 2.71 8.04
C ILE A 49 -0.38 3.40 9.21
N GLN A 50 -0.03 2.66 10.27
CA GLN A 50 0.77 3.16 11.37
C GLN A 50 2.20 3.47 10.91
N GLU A 51 2.88 4.32 11.67
CA GLU A 51 4.30 4.57 11.48
C GLU A 51 5.10 3.27 11.62
N THR A 52 5.97 3.01 10.64
CA THR A 52 6.84 1.85 10.62
C THR A 52 8.30 2.28 10.72
N LYS A 53 9.15 1.40 11.26
CA LYS A 53 10.59 1.67 11.41
C LYS A 53 11.34 1.68 10.08
N ASP A 54 10.78 1.04 9.07
CA ASP A 54 11.34 0.93 7.74
C ASP A 54 10.64 1.88 6.76
N ASP A 55 11.39 2.32 5.76
CA ASP A 55 10.86 3.09 4.64
C ASP A 55 9.95 2.19 3.78
N ARG A 56 8.72 2.63 3.59
CA ARG A 56 7.72 1.97 2.77
C ARG A 56 6.69 2.98 2.28
N LEU A 57 6.10 2.66 1.14
CA LEU A 57 4.92 3.33 0.62
C LEU A 57 3.71 2.42 0.80
N THR A 58 2.69 2.88 1.54
CA THR A 58 1.40 2.18 1.66
C THR A 58 0.32 2.93 0.89
N LEU A 59 -0.26 2.30 -0.14
CA LEU A 59 -1.44 2.81 -0.85
C LEU A 59 -2.69 2.11 -0.34
N VAL A 60 -3.74 2.86 -0.04
CA VAL A 60 -5.00 2.32 0.48
C VAL A 60 -6.18 2.81 -0.35
N SER A 61 -7.11 1.92 -0.70
CA SER A 61 -8.37 2.30 -1.35
C SER A 61 -9.56 1.44 -0.91
N CYS A 62 -10.78 1.90 -1.23
CA CYS A 62 -12.01 1.12 -1.03
C CYS A 62 -12.05 -0.07 -1.99
N TRP A 63 -12.68 -1.15 -1.56
CA TRP A 63 -12.99 -2.31 -2.38
C TRP A 63 -14.26 -3.00 -1.81
N PRO A 64 -15.18 -3.63 -2.58
CA PRO A 64 -15.83 -3.29 -3.84
C PRO A 64 -15.36 -2.15 -4.76
N ARG A 65 -15.44 -2.26 -6.09
CA ARG A 65 -15.41 -1.06 -6.97
C ARG A 65 -16.72 -0.30 -6.82
N ASN A 66 -17.77 -1.00 -6.42
CA ASN A 66 -19.14 -0.58 -6.22
C ASN A 66 -19.59 -0.62 -4.75
N ASP A 67 -18.69 -0.94 -3.82
CA ASP A 67 -18.98 -1.00 -2.38
C ASP A 67 -17.69 -0.70 -1.58
N ASN A 68 -17.76 -0.67 -0.26
CA ASN A 68 -16.64 -0.38 0.63
C ASN A 68 -16.55 -1.40 1.77
N THR A 69 -16.98 -2.63 1.52
CA THR A 69 -16.94 -3.70 2.53
C THR A 69 -15.53 -4.04 2.96
N HIS A 70 -14.56 -3.76 2.10
CA HIS A 70 -13.14 -4.04 2.28
C HIS A 70 -12.28 -2.81 1.93
N ARG A 71 -11.00 -2.91 2.27
CA ARG A 71 -9.93 -2.06 1.77
C ARG A 71 -8.94 -2.89 1.00
N ILE A 72 -8.47 -2.35 -0.11
CA ILE A 72 -7.26 -2.84 -0.76
C ILE A 72 -6.07 -2.03 -0.24
N ILE A 73 -5.01 -2.73 0.13
CA ILE A 73 -3.77 -2.18 0.68
C ILE A 73 -2.63 -2.70 -0.19
N VAL A 74 -1.80 -1.79 -0.69
CA VAL A 74 -0.58 -2.12 -1.44
C VAL A 74 0.59 -1.57 -0.65
N VAL A 75 1.51 -2.44 -0.26
CA VAL A 75 2.75 -2.07 0.43
C VAL A 75 3.89 -2.23 -0.56
N ALA A 76 4.67 -1.17 -0.73
CA ALA A 76 5.86 -1.15 -1.55
C ALA A 76 7.08 -0.72 -0.74
N LYS A 77 8.25 -1.22 -1.10
CA LYS A 77 9.53 -0.91 -0.46
C LYS A 77 10.39 -0.09 -1.40
N PRO A 78 11.22 0.84 -0.91
CA PRO A 78 12.15 1.53 -1.78
C PRO A 78 12.99 0.47 -2.47
N GLU A 79 13.23 0.65 -3.77
CA GLU A 79 14.29 -0.13 -4.39
C GLU A 79 15.54 0.12 -3.57
N LYS A 80 16.31 -0.93 -3.27
CA LYS A 80 17.67 -0.75 -2.78
C LYS A 80 18.42 -0.10 -3.93
N SER A 81 18.30 1.22 -4.08
CA SER A 81 19.03 1.98 -5.05
C SER A 81 20.48 1.87 -4.63
N VAL A 82 21.17 0.93 -5.28
CA VAL A 82 22.61 0.96 -5.48
C VAL A 82 22.91 2.41 -5.83
N SER A 83 23.61 3.09 -4.93
CA SER A 83 24.15 4.42 -5.15
C SER A 83 24.66 4.48 -6.60
N LYS A 84 23.96 5.23 -7.46
CA LYS A 84 24.51 5.59 -8.76
C LYS A 84 25.70 6.50 -8.44
N LYS A 85 26.89 5.90 -8.54
CA LYS A 85 28.19 6.59 -8.59
C LYS A 85 28.22 7.59 -9.73
#